data_AF-A0A7G8X976-F1
#
_entry.id   AF-A0A7G8X976-F1
#
_cell.length_a   1.000
_cell.length_b   1.000
_cell.length_c   1.000
_cell.angle_alpha   90.00
_cell.angle_beta   90.00
_cell.angle_gamma   90.00
#
_symmetry.space_group_name_H-M   'P 1'
#
loop_
_entity.id
_entity.type
_entity.pdbx_description
1 polymer ?
#
loop_
_entity_poly.entity_id
_entity_poly.type
_entity_poly.pdbx_seq_one_letter_code
_entity_poly.pdbx_strand_id
1 'polypeptide(L)'
;MSDLDGQLQQTLESNTHSFSQTMAQAMQETKHTKDSLKSLLGGTSAGSGDAERKKVPLRDQISLAEKIASNKQMKEIANWAGRFKQIARKKQKSKHSDSMERSGVTLGNDIERLLPMELGLYTHPITKNDFLRRFVEGQTMQYEQKGQEVLGKGPIVLCLDQSGSMNKLDTQSKGFTLALMPIARKQKRDFCLILFSTRTQIFKYEKGKIKGSDMVNLAQTN
;
A
#
# COMPACT_ATOMS: atom_id res chain seq x y z
N MET A 1 -21.43 47.80 -43.61
CA MET A 1 -21.46 46.33 -43.71
C MET A 1 -20.14 45.67 -43.29
N SER A 2 -19.01 46.40 -43.19
CA SER A 2 -17.70 45.87 -42.80
C SER A 2 -17.48 45.69 -41.28
N ASP A 3 -18.20 46.42 -40.41
CA ASP A 3 -18.01 46.31 -38.95
C ASP A 3 -18.65 45.05 -38.33
N LEU A 4 -19.64 44.46 -39.01
CA LEU A 4 -20.35 43.29 -38.50
C LEU A 4 -19.50 42.01 -38.61
N ASP A 5 -18.72 41.89 -39.70
CA ASP A 5 -17.81 40.75 -39.92
C ASP A 5 -16.62 40.76 -38.95
N GLY A 6 -16.08 41.94 -38.65
CA GLY A 6 -15.00 42.10 -37.66
C GLY A 6 -15.43 41.73 -36.25
N GLN A 7 -16.65 42.15 -35.83
CA GLN A 7 -17.21 41.76 -34.54
C GLN A 7 -17.53 40.26 -34.46
N LEU A 8 -18.03 39.65 -35.54
CA LEU A 8 -18.30 38.21 -35.63
C LEU A 8 -17.01 37.38 -35.55
N GLN A 9 -15.94 37.77 -36.26
CA GLN A 9 -14.65 37.10 -36.15
C GLN A 9 -14.04 37.22 -34.75
N GLN A 10 -14.11 38.40 -34.14
CA GLN A 10 -13.57 38.61 -32.80
C GLN A 10 -14.36 37.85 -31.71
N THR A 11 -15.69 37.68 -31.88
CA THR A 11 -16.50 36.83 -30.99
C THR A 11 -16.28 35.33 -31.25
N LEU A 12 -16.01 34.91 -32.49
CA LEU A 12 -15.67 33.52 -32.81
C LEU A 12 -14.28 33.13 -32.28
N GLU A 13 -13.28 34.01 -32.39
CA GLU A 13 -11.92 33.78 -31.89
C GLU A 13 -11.82 33.80 -30.36
N SER A 14 -12.53 34.71 -29.70
CA SER A 14 -12.60 34.74 -28.23
C SER A 14 -13.38 33.53 -27.68
N ASN A 15 -14.44 33.08 -28.36
CA ASN A 15 -15.17 31.86 -27.97
C ASN A 15 -14.37 30.58 -28.22
N THR A 16 -13.54 30.50 -29.26
CA THR A 16 -12.69 29.32 -29.48
C THR A 16 -11.57 29.24 -28.45
N HIS A 17 -10.96 30.37 -28.08
CA HIS A 17 -9.98 30.39 -27.00
C HIS A 17 -10.58 30.06 -25.62
N SER A 18 -11.74 30.64 -25.29
CA SER A 18 -12.44 30.32 -24.04
C SER A 18 -12.89 28.86 -24.01
N PHE A 19 -13.46 28.34 -25.10
CA PHE A 19 -13.85 26.94 -25.25
C PHE A 19 -12.65 26.00 -25.10
N SER A 20 -11.51 26.30 -25.73
CA SER A 20 -10.29 25.49 -25.59
C SER A 20 -9.76 25.51 -24.16
N GLN A 21 -9.83 26.64 -23.45
CA GLN A 21 -9.43 26.74 -22.05
C GLN A 21 -10.38 25.96 -21.13
N THR A 22 -11.70 26.07 -21.34
CA THR A 22 -12.70 25.31 -20.58
C THR A 22 -12.56 23.81 -20.83
N MET A 23 -12.32 23.40 -22.08
CA MET A 23 -12.05 22.02 -22.45
C MET A 23 -10.78 21.50 -21.76
N ALA A 24 -9.70 22.29 -21.75
CA ALA A 24 -8.45 21.94 -21.06
C ALA A 24 -8.64 21.80 -19.54
N GLN A 25 -9.38 22.70 -18.90
CA GLN A 25 -9.73 22.60 -17.48
C GLN A 25 -10.57 21.36 -17.17
N ALA A 26 -11.60 21.09 -17.96
CA ALA A 26 -12.44 19.90 -17.81
C ALA A 26 -11.63 18.59 -17.98
N MET A 27 -10.70 18.56 -18.95
CA MET A 27 -9.78 17.44 -19.12
C MET A 27 -8.85 17.26 -17.92
N GLN A 28 -8.30 18.35 -17.36
CA GLN A 28 -7.47 18.28 -16.17
C GLN A 28 -8.25 17.80 -14.94
N GLU A 29 -9.47 18.29 -14.74
CA GLU A 29 -10.31 17.89 -13.61
C GLU A 29 -10.75 16.42 -13.71
N THR A 30 -11.06 15.95 -14.92
CA THR A 30 -11.35 14.54 -15.19
C THR A 30 -10.11 13.67 -14.90
N LYS A 31 -8.92 14.13 -15.30
CA LYS A 31 -7.65 13.44 -15.02
C LYS A 31 -7.38 13.38 -13.51
N HIS A 32 -7.54 14.49 -12.80
CA HIS A 32 -7.34 14.54 -11.35
C HIS A 32 -8.33 13.61 -10.63
N THR A 33 -9.61 13.62 -11.02
CA THR A 33 -10.64 12.74 -10.44
C THR A 33 -10.31 11.27 -10.68
N LYS A 34 -9.82 10.91 -11.88
CA LYS A 34 -9.35 9.56 -12.19
C LYS A 34 -8.18 9.12 -11.31
N ASP A 35 -7.26 10.03 -11.00
CA ASP A 35 -6.09 9.77 -10.15
C ASP A 35 -6.46 9.70 -8.66
N SER A 36 -7.37 10.54 -8.18
CA SER A 36 -7.94 10.45 -6.82
C SER A 36 -8.68 9.12 -6.63
N LEU A 37 -9.49 8.71 -7.61
CA LEU A 37 -10.15 7.41 -7.59
C LEU A 37 -9.12 6.26 -7.62
N LYS A 38 -8.02 6.40 -8.36
CA LYS A 38 -6.89 5.46 -8.32
C LYS A 38 -6.26 5.39 -6.94
N SER A 39 -6.13 6.52 -6.27
CA SER A 39 -5.51 6.60 -4.96
C SER A 39 -6.36 5.95 -3.88
N LEU A 40 -7.69 6.00 -4.00
CA LEU A 40 -8.62 5.34 -3.08
C LEU A 40 -8.82 3.84 -3.41
N LEU A 41 -9.28 3.53 -4.62
CA LEU A 41 -9.66 2.17 -5.02
C LEU A 41 -8.52 1.35 -5.64
N GLY A 42 -7.46 2.00 -6.11
CA GLY A 42 -6.33 1.32 -6.73
C GLY A 42 -5.52 0.50 -5.73
N GLY A 43 -5.14 -0.71 -6.16
CA GLY A 43 -4.35 -1.64 -5.37
C GLY A 43 -2.98 -1.09 -4.96
N THR A 44 -2.35 -1.75 -4.00
CA THR A 44 -1.06 -1.35 -3.40
C THR A 44 0.17 -1.84 -4.18
N SER A 45 0.03 -2.43 -5.38
CA SER A 45 1.16 -2.75 -6.29
C SER A 45 1.09 -1.96 -7.60
N ALA A 46 2.26 -1.65 -8.18
CA ALA A 46 2.33 -1.21 -9.58
C ALA A 46 1.80 -2.35 -10.48
N GLY A 47 0.94 -2.03 -11.46
CA GLY A 47 0.24 -3.02 -12.30
C GLY A 47 -1.08 -3.57 -11.76
N SER A 48 -1.26 -3.68 -10.43
CA SER A 48 -2.50 -4.21 -9.80
C SER A 48 -3.63 -3.17 -9.64
N GLY A 49 -3.43 -1.95 -10.14
CA GLY A 49 -4.43 -0.88 -10.04
C GLY A 49 -5.76 -1.25 -10.69
N ASP A 50 -5.71 -2.01 -11.79
CA ASP A 50 -6.89 -2.37 -12.59
C ASP A 50 -7.62 -3.61 -12.03
N ALA A 51 -6.89 -4.58 -11.49
CA ALA A 51 -7.45 -5.81 -10.92
C ALA A 51 -8.24 -5.58 -9.62
N GLU A 52 -7.87 -4.58 -8.81
CA GLU A 52 -8.60 -4.21 -7.59
C GLU A 52 -9.78 -3.25 -7.87
N ARG A 53 -9.67 -2.43 -8.93
CA ARG A 53 -10.79 -1.64 -9.45
C ARG A 53 -11.92 -2.52 -9.95
N LYS A 54 -11.60 -3.57 -10.74
CA LYS A 54 -12.59 -4.53 -11.27
C LYS A 54 -13.41 -5.26 -10.19
N LYS A 55 -12.99 -5.26 -8.92
CA LYS A 55 -13.75 -5.85 -7.82
C LYS A 55 -14.87 -4.94 -7.29
N VAL A 56 -14.84 -3.65 -7.59
CA VAL A 56 -15.90 -2.70 -7.23
C VAL A 56 -16.82 -2.55 -8.45
N PRO A 57 -18.14 -2.73 -8.31
CA PRO A 57 -19.09 -2.53 -9.41
C PRO A 57 -18.89 -1.18 -10.11
N LEU A 58 -19.05 -1.12 -11.43
CA LEU A 58 -18.81 0.10 -12.22
C LEU A 58 -19.68 1.28 -11.74
N ARG A 59 -20.92 1.00 -11.33
CA ARG A 59 -21.84 1.99 -10.75
C ARG A 59 -21.29 2.64 -9.48
N ASP A 60 -20.67 1.84 -8.61
CA ASP A 60 -20.08 2.32 -7.36
C ASP A 60 -18.80 3.13 -7.63
N GLN A 61 -18.05 2.77 -8.69
CA GLN A 61 -16.89 3.56 -9.12
C GLN A 61 -17.29 4.93 -9.65
N ILE A 62 -18.35 5.00 -10.46
CA ILE A 62 -18.85 6.25 -11.04
C ILE A 62 -19.40 7.16 -9.94
N SER A 63 -20.26 6.62 -9.07
CA SER A 63 -20.81 7.40 -7.94
C SER A 63 -19.71 7.88 -6.98
N LEU A 64 -18.64 7.11 -6.79
CA LEU A 64 -17.49 7.55 -6.02
C LEU A 64 -16.72 8.67 -6.74
N ALA A 65 -16.51 8.56 -8.05
CA ALA A 65 -15.85 9.60 -8.84
C ALA A 65 -16.59 10.94 -8.74
N GLU A 66 -17.92 10.92 -8.87
CA GLU A 66 -18.78 12.09 -8.73
C GLU A 66 -18.71 12.71 -7.33
N LYS A 67 -18.71 11.87 -6.29
CA LYS A 67 -18.55 12.32 -4.89
C LYS A 67 -17.17 12.92 -4.61
N ILE A 68 -16.11 12.36 -5.20
CA ILE A 68 -14.76 12.93 -5.10
C ILE A 68 -14.67 14.26 -5.86
N ALA A 69 -15.29 14.35 -7.04
CA ALA A 69 -15.29 15.56 -7.84
C ALA A 69 -16.01 16.71 -7.13
N SER A 70 -17.14 16.42 -6.47
CA SER A 70 -17.98 17.40 -5.77
C SER A 70 -17.45 17.85 -4.41
N ASN A 71 -16.72 17.00 -3.67
CA ASN A 71 -16.28 17.32 -2.30
C ASN A 71 -14.76 17.55 -2.20
N LYS A 72 -14.36 18.78 -1.82
CA LYS A 72 -12.95 19.17 -1.60
C LYS A 72 -12.25 18.31 -0.53
N GLN A 73 -12.91 18.02 0.59
CA GLN A 73 -12.35 17.16 1.65
C GLN A 73 -12.07 15.75 1.13
N MET A 74 -12.95 15.21 0.27
CA MET A 74 -12.76 13.91 -0.33
C MET A 74 -11.56 13.88 -1.29
N LYS A 75 -11.32 14.96 -2.06
CA LYS A 75 -10.10 15.12 -2.87
C LYS A 75 -8.84 15.09 -2.00
N GLU A 76 -8.86 15.77 -0.85
CA GLU A 76 -7.73 15.78 0.10
C GLU A 76 -7.48 14.41 0.73
N ILE A 77 -8.54 13.73 1.19
CA ILE A 77 -8.46 12.38 1.74
C ILE A 77 -7.86 11.41 0.71
N ALA A 78 -8.29 11.50 -0.56
CA ALA A 78 -7.75 10.68 -1.64
C ALA A 78 -6.25 10.94 -1.88
N ASN A 79 -5.83 12.20 -1.83
CA ASN A 79 -4.42 12.59 -1.96
C ASN A 79 -3.57 12.02 -0.81
N TRP A 80 -4.05 12.13 0.44
CA TRP A 80 -3.39 11.53 1.60
C TRP A 80 -3.30 10.02 1.49
N ALA A 81 -4.39 9.34 1.12
CA ALA A 81 -4.41 7.90 0.91
C ALA A 81 -3.37 7.46 -0.14
N GLY A 82 -3.24 8.21 -1.24
CA GLY A 82 -2.22 7.98 -2.27
C GLY A 82 -0.79 8.08 -1.72
N ARG A 83 -0.49 9.15 -0.98
CA ARG A 83 0.83 9.38 -0.34
C ARG A 83 1.16 8.25 0.64
N PHE A 84 0.25 7.88 1.53
CA PHE A 84 0.46 6.80 2.49
C PHE A 84 0.65 5.44 1.83
N LYS A 85 -0.08 5.14 0.75
CA LYS A 85 0.14 3.93 -0.06
C LYS A 85 1.55 3.89 -0.65
N GLN A 86 2.09 5.00 -1.12
CA GLN A 86 3.46 5.06 -1.64
C GLN A 86 4.51 4.81 -0.53
N ILE A 87 4.33 5.43 0.64
CA ILE A 87 5.21 5.22 1.80
C ILE A 87 5.19 3.75 2.24
N ALA A 88 4.00 3.17 2.37
CA ALA A 88 3.82 1.77 2.74
C ALA A 88 4.50 0.81 1.75
N ARG A 89 4.40 1.08 0.44
CA ARG A 89 5.09 0.31 -0.61
C ARG A 89 6.60 0.34 -0.44
N LYS A 90 7.19 1.52 -0.21
CA LYS A 90 8.65 1.67 -0.02
C LYS A 90 9.12 0.88 1.20
N LYS A 91 8.44 1.03 2.35
CA LYS A 91 8.77 0.32 3.59
C LYS A 91 8.60 -1.20 3.51
N GLN A 92 7.67 -1.70 2.68
CA GLN A 92 7.49 -3.13 2.49
C GLN A 92 8.55 -3.75 1.58
N LYS A 93 9.05 -3.03 0.58
CA LYS A 93 10.13 -3.50 -0.29
C LYS A 93 11.46 -3.66 0.46
N SER A 94 11.80 -2.74 1.35
CA SER A 94 13.08 -2.76 2.09
C SER A 94 13.22 -3.91 3.10
N LYS A 95 12.12 -4.57 3.49
CA LYS A 95 12.18 -5.76 4.37
C LYS A 95 12.57 -7.04 3.64
N HIS A 96 12.47 -7.07 2.32
CA HIS A 96 12.88 -8.22 1.50
C HIS A 96 14.34 -8.03 1.04
N SER A 97 15.22 -7.72 1.99
CA SER A 97 16.66 -7.81 1.75
C SER A 97 17.04 -9.26 1.95
N ASP A 98 17.57 -9.90 0.91
CA ASP A 98 18.13 -11.26 0.86
C ASP A 98 19.38 -11.42 1.75
N SER A 99 19.41 -10.78 2.92
CA SER A 99 20.33 -11.19 3.95
C SER A 99 19.79 -12.50 4.51
N MET A 100 20.29 -13.61 3.96
CA MET A 100 20.48 -14.82 4.77
C MET A 100 21.19 -14.37 6.04
N GLU A 101 20.42 -14.04 7.08
CA GLU A 101 20.96 -13.74 8.39
C GLU A 101 21.57 -15.04 8.89
N ARG A 102 22.90 -15.16 8.76
CA ARG A 102 23.71 -16.20 9.41
C ARG A 102 23.68 -15.92 10.92
N SER A 103 22.56 -16.21 11.56
CA SER A 103 22.27 -15.79 12.94
C SER A 103 22.34 -16.93 13.96
N GLY A 104 23.03 -18.02 13.63
CA GLY A 104 23.17 -19.17 14.52
C GLY A 104 24.18 -20.20 14.01
N VAL A 105 24.50 -21.16 14.86
CA VAL A 105 25.32 -22.34 14.55
C VAL A 105 24.50 -23.58 14.86
N THR A 106 24.50 -24.53 13.92
CA THR A 106 23.85 -25.84 14.08
C THR A 106 24.80 -26.95 13.64
N LEU A 107 24.45 -28.20 13.90
CA LEU A 107 25.17 -29.37 13.41
C LEU A 107 24.57 -29.83 12.07
N GLY A 108 25.42 -30.27 11.16
CA GLY A 108 25.00 -30.95 9.93
C GLY A 108 26.18 -31.24 9.02
N ASN A 109 25.93 -31.39 7.72
CA ASN A 109 26.87 -31.90 6.73
C ASN A 109 26.85 -31.11 5.40
N ASP A 110 26.54 -29.81 5.44
CA ASP A 110 26.51 -28.97 4.25
C ASP A 110 27.80 -28.15 4.11
N ILE A 111 28.54 -28.43 3.04
CA ILE A 111 29.85 -27.81 2.73
C ILE A 111 29.72 -26.30 2.58
N GLU A 112 28.65 -25.79 1.97
CA GLU A 112 28.48 -24.35 1.71
C GLU A 112 28.25 -23.54 2.99
N ARG A 113 27.87 -24.23 4.07
CA ARG A 113 27.51 -23.64 5.35
C ARG A 113 28.53 -23.91 6.45
N LEU A 114 29.55 -24.72 6.20
CA LEU A 114 30.56 -25.05 7.21
C LEU A 114 31.19 -23.80 7.82
N LEU A 115 31.43 -23.85 9.13
CA LEU A 115 32.18 -22.79 9.79
C LEU A 115 33.64 -22.80 9.33
N PRO A 116 34.30 -21.62 9.28
CA PRO A 116 35.72 -21.53 8.93
C PRO A 116 36.63 -22.42 9.79
N MET A 117 36.25 -22.64 11.06
CA MET A 117 36.98 -23.52 11.97
C MET A 117 36.93 -24.99 11.53
N GLU A 118 35.77 -25.48 11.06
CA GLU A 118 35.62 -26.84 10.54
C GLU A 118 36.41 -27.03 9.24
N LEU A 119 36.45 -26.02 8.37
CA LEU A 119 37.31 -26.01 7.19
C LEU A 119 38.80 -26.05 7.56
N GLY A 120 39.19 -25.38 8.64
CA GLY A 120 40.53 -25.49 9.22
C GLY A 120 40.88 -26.92 9.64
N LEU A 121 39.94 -27.62 10.31
CA LEU A 121 40.14 -29.02 10.72
C LEU A 121 40.26 -29.99 9.54
N TYR A 122 39.59 -29.71 8.42
CA TYR A 122 39.71 -30.49 7.19
C TYR A 122 41.10 -30.35 6.52
N THR A 123 41.71 -29.16 6.58
CA THR A 123 42.99 -28.90 5.89
C THR A 123 44.20 -29.51 6.60
N HIS A 124 44.12 -29.73 7.92
CA HIS A 124 45.24 -30.25 8.69
C HIS A 124 45.27 -31.80 8.71
N PRO A 125 46.38 -32.47 8.33
CA PRO A 125 46.45 -33.94 8.16
C PRO A 125 46.09 -34.75 9.41
N ILE A 126 46.35 -34.23 10.62
CA ILE A 126 46.07 -34.93 11.88
C ILE A 126 44.56 -34.94 12.17
N THR A 127 43.89 -33.81 11.97
CA THR A 127 42.45 -33.63 12.30
C THR A 127 41.51 -34.00 11.17
N LYS A 128 42.02 -34.16 9.94
CA LYS A 128 41.23 -34.43 8.74
C LYS A 128 40.35 -35.67 8.86
N ASN A 129 40.86 -36.77 9.41
CA ASN A 129 40.08 -38.00 9.57
C ASN A 129 38.94 -37.84 10.59
N ASP A 130 39.17 -37.08 11.66
CA ASP A 130 38.14 -36.77 12.64
C ASP A 130 37.03 -35.88 12.05
N PHE A 131 37.42 -34.86 11.29
CA PHE A 131 36.48 -34.03 10.54
C PHE A 131 35.64 -34.86 9.58
N LEU A 132 36.25 -35.74 8.76
CA LEU A 132 35.52 -36.55 7.78
C LEU A 132 34.50 -37.47 8.45
N ARG A 133 34.85 -38.08 9.60
CA ARG A 133 33.92 -38.88 10.39
C ARG A 133 32.73 -38.03 10.85
N ARG A 134 33.00 -36.90 11.50
CA ARG A 134 31.97 -35.97 11.99
C ARG A 134 31.11 -35.40 10.86
N PHE A 135 31.68 -35.14 9.69
CA PHE A 135 30.96 -34.62 8.53
C PHE A 135 29.95 -35.64 8.00
N VAL A 136 30.34 -36.91 7.87
CA VAL A 136 29.42 -37.99 7.45
C VAL A 136 28.34 -38.24 8.50
N GLU A 137 28.68 -38.14 9.78
CA GLU A 137 27.74 -38.27 10.90
C GLU A 137 26.82 -37.04 11.09
N GLY A 138 27.02 -35.97 10.33
CA GLY A 138 26.23 -34.74 10.46
C GLY A 138 26.52 -33.95 11.75
N GLN A 139 27.72 -34.10 12.32
CA GLN A 139 28.19 -33.49 13.57
C GLN A 139 29.20 -32.36 13.34
N THR A 140 29.33 -31.84 12.12
CA THR A 140 30.15 -30.65 11.86
C THR A 140 29.36 -29.37 12.11
N MET A 141 30.02 -28.37 12.68
CA MET A 141 29.40 -27.07 12.93
C MET A 141 29.25 -26.28 11.62
N GLN A 142 28.02 -25.85 11.35
CA GLN A 142 27.68 -25.07 10.17
C GLN A 142 26.76 -23.90 10.55
N TYR A 143 26.75 -22.84 9.75
CA TYR A 143 25.83 -21.73 9.91
C TYR A 143 24.39 -22.22 9.81
N GLU A 144 23.58 -21.86 10.79
CA GLU A 144 22.17 -22.20 10.82
C GLU A 144 21.44 -21.47 9.69
N GLN A 145 20.82 -22.23 8.78
CA GLN A 145 19.89 -21.66 7.81
C GLN A 145 18.51 -21.59 8.47
N LYS A 146 18.29 -20.57 9.31
CA LYS A 146 16.92 -20.18 9.61
C LYS A 146 16.34 -19.56 8.34
N GLY A 147 15.52 -20.32 7.62
CA GLY A 147 14.51 -19.69 6.78
C GLY A 147 13.75 -18.70 7.66
N GLN A 148 13.44 -17.51 7.14
CA GLN A 148 12.53 -16.62 7.86
C GLN A 148 11.28 -17.44 8.19
N GLU A 149 11.08 -17.76 9.47
CA GLU A 149 9.81 -18.32 9.90
C GLU A 149 8.75 -17.36 9.38
N VAL A 150 7.79 -17.88 8.61
CA VAL A 150 6.68 -17.10 8.11
C VAL A 150 5.76 -16.86 9.31
N LEU A 151 6.20 -15.98 10.23
CA LEU A 151 5.40 -15.47 11.32
C LEU A 151 4.11 -14.94 10.70
N GLY A 152 2.98 -15.43 11.20
CA GLY A 152 1.68 -14.96 10.77
C GLY A 152 1.62 -13.43 10.88
N LYS A 153 1.12 -12.75 9.84
CA LYS A 153 1.11 -11.27 9.80
C LYS A 153 0.27 -10.65 10.91
N GLY A 154 -0.58 -11.42 11.60
CA GLY A 154 -1.49 -10.97 12.66
C GLY A 154 -2.60 -10.04 12.16
N PRO A 155 -3.60 -9.72 12.99
CA PRO A 155 -4.62 -8.71 12.66
C PRO A 155 -4.00 -7.29 12.61
N ILE A 156 -4.71 -6.34 12.00
CA ILE A 156 -4.43 -4.90 12.10
C ILE A 156 -5.55 -4.28 12.93
N VAL A 157 -5.18 -3.63 14.04
CA VAL A 157 -6.11 -2.85 14.86
C VAL A 157 -5.70 -1.38 14.76
N LEU A 158 -6.61 -0.54 14.28
CA LEU A 158 -6.41 0.90 14.12
C LEU A 158 -7.35 1.64 15.06
N CYS A 159 -6.79 2.36 16.02
CA CYS A 159 -7.53 3.28 16.88
C CYS A 159 -7.34 4.70 16.35
N LEU A 160 -8.44 5.39 16.03
CA LEU A 160 -8.43 6.72 15.45
C LEU A 160 -9.17 7.69 16.39
N ASP A 161 -8.43 8.70 16.85
CA ASP A 161 -8.95 9.77 17.68
C ASP A 161 -9.78 10.75 16.82
N GLN A 162 -11.03 10.96 17.20
CA GLN A 162 -11.98 11.90 16.60
C GLN A 162 -12.37 13.04 17.56
N SER A 163 -11.54 13.33 18.57
CA SER A 163 -11.73 14.47 19.45
C SER A 163 -11.55 15.80 18.71
N GLY A 164 -12.06 16.89 19.27
CA GLY A 164 -12.04 18.20 18.61
C GLY A 164 -10.65 18.74 18.29
N SER A 165 -9.59 18.26 18.97
CA SER A 165 -8.20 18.62 18.65
C SER A 165 -7.74 18.08 17.30
N MET A 166 -8.37 17.01 16.82
CA MET A 166 -8.03 16.32 15.58
C MET A 166 -8.65 16.95 14.33
N ASN A 167 -9.48 17.99 14.45
CA ASN A 167 -10.17 18.65 13.33
C ASN A 167 -9.22 19.06 12.18
N LYS A 168 -7.98 19.47 12.47
CA LYS A 168 -6.99 19.85 11.45
C LYS A 168 -6.37 18.65 10.72
N LEU A 169 -6.39 17.48 11.35
CA LEU A 169 -5.75 16.25 10.86
C LEU A 169 -6.76 15.21 10.40
N ASP A 170 -8.06 15.49 10.48
CA ASP A 170 -9.13 14.56 10.16
C ASP A 170 -9.00 13.96 8.75
N THR A 171 -8.73 14.80 7.74
CA THR A 171 -8.54 14.33 6.35
C THR A 171 -7.30 13.44 6.22
N GLN A 172 -6.26 13.69 7.00
CA GLN A 172 -5.03 12.89 7.02
C GLN A 172 -5.29 11.53 7.68
N SER A 173 -5.98 11.52 8.83
CA SER A 173 -6.35 10.32 9.59
C SER A 173 -7.27 9.40 8.78
N LYS A 174 -8.28 9.97 8.11
CA LYS A 174 -9.16 9.24 7.18
C LYS A 174 -8.38 8.70 6.00
N GLY A 175 -7.51 9.51 5.39
CA GLY A 175 -6.61 9.08 4.31
C GLY A 175 -5.69 7.92 4.72
N PHE A 176 -5.17 7.94 5.94
CA PHE A 176 -4.34 6.87 6.50
C PHE A 176 -5.13 5.56 6.65
N THR A 177 -6.36 5.64 7.17
CA THR A 177 -7.25 4.48 7.31
C THR A 177 -7.56 3.85 5.95
N LEU A 178 -7.90 4.67 4.95
CA LEU A 178 -8.19 4.22 3.58
C LEU A 178 -6.94 3.67 2.85
N ALA A 179 -5.74 4.08 3.27
CA ALA A 179 -4.51 3.49 2.77
C ALA A 179 -4.23 2.10 3.37
N LEU A 180 -4.58 1.89 4.65
CA LEU A 180 -4.39 0.62 5.35
C LEU A 180 -5.39 -0.46 4.95
N MET A 181 -6.65 -0.11 4.68
CA MET A 181 -7.69 -1.07 4.31
C MET A 181 -7.32 -1.97 3.11
N PRO A 182 -6.84 -1.43 1.96
CA PRO A 182 -6.36 -2.25 0.85
C PRO A 182 -5.14 -3.11 1.19
N ILE A 183 -4.28 -2.63 2.10
CA ILE A 183 -3.12 -3.39 2.57
C ILE A 183 -3.60 -4.60 3.38
N ALA A 184 -4.52 -4.40 4.32
CA ALA A 184 -5.14 -5.46 5.11
C ALA A 184 -5.83 -6.49 4.22
N ARG A 185 -6.63 -6.02 3.26
CA ARG A 185 -7.31 -6.86 2.27
C ARG A 185 -6.34 -7.70 1.46
N LYS A 186 -5.31 -7.08 0.87
CA LYS A 186 -4.30 -7.77 0.04
C LYS A 186 -3.49 -8.78 0.85
N GLN A 187 -3.15 -8.44 2.08
CA GLN A 187 -2.38 -9.32 2.96
C GLN A 187 -3.24 -10.39 3.66
N LYS A 188 -4.55 -10.43 3.39
CA LYS A 188 -5.53 -11.33 4.05
C LYS A 188 -5.44 -11.25 5.59
N ARG A 189 -5.36 -10.03 6.11
CA ARG A 189 -5.34 -9.74 7.55
C ARG A 189 -6.73 -9.28 8.00
N ASP A 190 -7.13 -9.67 9.20
CA ASP A 190 -8.30 -9.06 9.84
C ASP A 190 -8.01 -7.59 10.13
N PHE A 191 -9.02 -6.74 9.99
CA PHE A 191 -8.91 -5.31 10.18
C PHE A 191 -9.98 -4.84 11.15
N CYS A 192 -9.56 -4.26 12.28
CA CYS A 192 -10.44 -3.64 13.25
C CYS A 192 -10.16 -2.14 13.27
N LEU A 193 -11.18 -1.32 13.05
CA LEU A 193 -11.11 0.13 13.19
C LEU A 193 -11.93 0.54 14.41
N ILE A 194 -11.31 1.28 15.31
CA ILE A 194 -11.91 1.82 16.52
C ILE A 194 -11.85 3.34 16.40
N LEU A 195 -12.99 3.96 16.13
CA LEU A 195 -13.12 5.42 16.18
C LEU A 195 -13.51 5.80 17.60
N PHE A 196 -12.74 6.67 18.24
CA PHE A 196 -13.03 7.09 19.61
C PHE A 196 -13.02 8.62 19.76
N SER A 197 -14.03 9.12 20.46
CA SER A 197 -14.10 10.49 20.97
C SER A 197 -14.90 10.45 22.28
N THR A 198 -16.04 11.13 22.37
CA THR A 198 -17.03 10.97 23.46
C THR A 198 -17.73 9.62 23.41
N ARG A 199 -17.85 9.03 22.21
CA ARG A 199 -18.42 7.69 21.99
C ARG A 199 -17.44 6.85 21.18
N THR A 200 -17.54 5.54 21.31
CA THR A 200 -16.68 4.60 20.57
C THR A 200 -17.50 3.88 19.50
N GLN A 201 -16.99 3.87 18.27
CA GLN A 201 -17.54 3.09 17.17
C GLN A 201 -16.51 2.07 16.71
N ILE A 202 -16.93 0.82 16.55
CA ILE A 202 -16.04 -0.29 16.21
C ILE A 202 -16.50 -0.92 14.90
N PHE A 203 -15.61 -0.95 13.91
CA PHE A 203 -15.83 -1.62 12.64
C PHE A 203 -14.87 -2.80 12.53
N LYS A 204 -15.43 -4.01 12.43
CA LYS A 204 -14.65 -5.25 12.31
C LYS A 204 -14.81 -5.79 10.89
N TYR A 205 -13.69 -6.06 10.25
CA TYR A 205 -13.64 -6.63 8.92
C TYR A 205 -12.78 -7.89 8.94
N GLU A 206 -13.37 -9.01 8.57
CA GLU A 206 -12.64 -10.26 8.42
C GLU A 206 -11.67 -10.21 7.23
N LYS A 207 -10.62 -11.03 7.30
CA LYS A 207 -9.59 -11.17 6.27
C LYS A 207 -10.17 -11.26 4.86
N GLY A 208 -9.82 -10.26 4.05
CA GLY A 208 -10.19 -10.21 2.63
C GLY A 208 -11.64 -9.80 2.33
N LYS A 209 -12.50 -9.58 3.35
CA LYS A 209 -13.92 -9.24 3.16
C LYS A 209 -14.21 -7.73 3.10
N ILE A 210 -13.18 -6.88 3.13
CA ILE A 210 -13.35 -5.42 3.01
C ILE A 210 -13.87 -5.05 1.61
N LYS A 211 -15.10 -4.54 1.54
CA LYS A 211 -15.74 -4.12 0.28
C LYS A 211 -15.35 -2.68 -0.07
N GLY A 212 -15.48 -2.34 -1.35
CA GLY A 212 -15.27 -0.96 -1.81
C GLY A 212 -16.26 0.00 -1.16
N SER A 213 -17.53 -0.40 -1.02
CA SER A 213 -18.59 0.36 -0.35
C SER A 213 -18.23 0.78 1.07
N ASP A 214 -17.58 -0.11 1.82
CA ASP A 214 -17.21 0.15 3.22
C ASP A 214 -16.15 1.26 3.29
N MET A 215 -15.20 1.26 2.36
CA MET A 215 -14.20 2.31 2.24
C MET A 215 -14.84 3.67 1.91
N VAL A 216 -15.88 3.69 1.07
CA VAL A 216 -16.61 4.92 0.73
C VAL A 216 -17.32 5.46 1.95
N ASN A 217 -18.08 4.62 2.65
CA ASN A 217 -18.82 5.01 3.85
C ASN A 217 -17.87 5.57 4.92
N LEU A 218 -16.70 4.96 5.08
CA LEU A 218 -15.73 5.39 6.08
C LEU A 218 -15.06 6.73 5.77
N ALA A 219 -14.93 7.05 4.49
CA ALA A 219 -14.44 8.37 4.06
C ALA A 219 -15.47 9.48 4.31
N GLN A 220 -16.74 9.11 4.55
CA GLN A 220 -17.87 10.01 4.77
C GLN A 220 -18.28 10.15 6.23
N THR A 221 -17.71 9.34 7.14
CA THR A 221 -17.96 9.48 8.58
C THR A 221 -17.57 10.89 9.03
N ASN A 222 -18.39 11.52 9.85
CA ASN A 222 -18.10 12.82 10.46
C ASN A 222 -16.96 12.68 11.47
#